data_AF-A0A968RCI6-F1
#
_entry.id   AF-A0A968RCI6-F1
#
_cell.length_a   1.000
_cell.length_b   1.000
_cell.length_c   1.000
_cell.angle_alpha   90.00
_cell.angle_beta   90.00
_cell.angle_gamma   90.00
#
_symmetry.space_group_name_H-M   'P 1'
#
loop_
_entity.id
_entity.type
_entity.pdbx_description
1 polymer ?
#
loop_
_entity_poly.entity_id
_entity_poly.type
_entity_poly.pdbx_seq_one_letter_code
_entity_poly.pdbx_strand_id
1 'polypeptide(L)'
;MSDRDLKIAAEVSKIAAEIGKPASQVALNWLRQQAIDVIPIVGSRKVSQLQQNLACVEFELTAEQMQRLDAVSAIELGFPHDFLKSSIFQDFA
;
A
#
# COMPACT_ATOMS: atom_id res chain seq x y z
N MET A 1 -3.10 16.98 -7.60
CA MET A 1 -2.29 15.84 -7.13
C MET A 1 -0.89 16.35 -6.86
N SER A 2 -0.27 15.91 -5.77
CA SER A 2 1.11 16.25 -5.45
C SER A 2 2.08 15.37 -6.25
N ASP A 3 3.35 15.79 -6.33
CA ASP A 3 4.41 14.97 -6.94
C ASP A 3 4.58 13.62 -6.22
N ARG A 4 4.30 13.59 -4.90
CA ARG A 4 4.30 12.36 -4.11
C ARG A 4 3.21 11.40 -4.56
N ASP A 5 1.99 11.88 -4.75
CA ASP A 5 0.85 11.05 -5.20
C ASP A 5 1.15 10.42 -6.58
N LEU A 6 1.76 11.19 -7.49
CA LEU A 6 2.14 10.73 -8.81
C LEU A 6 3.25 9.66 -8.76
N LYS A 7 4.23 9.80 -7.86
CA LYS A 7 5.28 8.78 -7.65
C LYS A 7 4.71 7.46 -7.14
N ILE A 8 3.79 7.52 -6.18
CA ILE A 8 3.10 6.33 -5.66
C ILE A 8 2.30 5.65 -6.77
N ALA A 9 1.48 6.41 -7.51
CA ALA A 9 0.68 5.87 -8.61
C ALA A 9 1.54 5.26 -9.72
N ALA A 10 2.70 5.86 -10.02
CA ALA A 10 3.64 5.32 -11.00
C ALA A 10 4.22 3.98 -10.53
N GLU A 11 4.57 3.83 -9.26
CA GLU A 11 5.12 2.57 -8.73
C GLU A 11 4.07 1.46 -8.72
N VAL A 12 2.83 1.76 -8.32
CA VAL A 12 1.68 0.84 -8.45
C VAL A 12 1.51 0.38 -9.90
N SER A 13 1.61 1.32 -10.86
CA SER A 13 1.47 1.01 -12.29
C SER A 13 2.59 0.13 -12.83
N LYS A 14 3.83 0.29 -12.34
CA LYS A 14 4.94 -0.59 -12.72
C LYS A 14 4.71 -2.01 -12.23
N ILE A 15 4.38 -2.18 -10.96
CA ILE A 15 4.10 -3.51 -10.38
C ILE A 15 2.92 -4.16 -11.11
N ALA A 16 1.86 -3.40 -11.38
CA ALA A 16 0.72 -3.85 -12.17
C ALA A 16 1.14 -4.42 -13.54
N ALA A 17 2.06 -3.75 -14.24
CA ALA A 17 2.61 -4.22 -15.51
C ALA A 17 3.48 -5.47 -15.33
N GLU A 18 4.30 -5.55 -14.28
CA GLU A 18 5.15 -6.72 -13.97
C GLU A 18 4.33 -8.00 -13.79
N ILE A 19 3.19 -7.93 -13.10
CA ILE A 19 2.36 -9.10 -12.77
C ILE A 19 1.13 -9.27 -13.68
N GLY A 20 0.92 -8.37 -14.65
CA GLY A 20 -0.21 -8.40 -15.57
C GLY A 20 -1.58 -8.23 -14.88
N LYS A 21 -1.65 -7.43 -13.81
CA LYS A 21 -2.88 -7.16 -13.06
C LYS A 21 -3.27 -5.68 -13.13
N PRO A 22 -4.57 -5.32 -13.00
CA PRO A 22 -4.99 -3.93 -12.87
C PRO A 22 -4.36 -3.21 -11.67
N ALA A 23 -4.01 -1.93 -11.84
CA ALA A 23 -3.45 -1.11 -10.77
C ALA A 23 -4.34 -1.02 -9.51
N SER A 24 -5.67 -1.03 -9.68
CA SER A 24 -6.61 -1.07 -8.55
C SER A 24 -6.48 -2.35 -7.72
N GLN A 25 -6.23 -3.50 -8.37
CA GLN A 25 -6.00 -4.76 -7.67
C GLN A 25 -4.68 -4.72 -6.91
N VAL A 26 -3.61 -4.16 -7.49
CA VAL A 26 -2.31 -4.01 -6.79
C VAL A 26 -2.48 -3.17 -5.52
N ALA A 27 -3.16 -2.02 -5.60
CA ALA A 27 -3.37 -1.16 -4.45
C ALA A 27 -4.21 -1.83 -3.34
N LEU A 28 -5.30 -2.52 -3.70
CA LEU A 28 -6.13 -3.25 -2.75
C LEU A 28 -5.40 -4.45 -2.14
N ASN A 29 -4.58 -5.13 -2.93
CA ASN A 29 -3.79 -6.26 -2.49
C ASN A 29 -2.71 -5.81 -1.47
N TRP A 30 -2.01 -4.72 -1.76
CA TRP A 30 -1.05 -4.10 -0.83
C TRP A 30 -1.72 -3.74 0.50
N LEU A 31 -2.92 -3.14 0.46
CA LEU A 31 -3.63 -2.73 1.66
C LEU A 31 -4.06 -3.93 2.54
N ARG A 32 -4.48 -5.03 1.92
CA ARG A 32 -4.86 -6.29 2.59
C ARG A 32 -3.66 -6.99 3.25
N GLN A 33 -2.47 -6.86 2.68
CA GLN A 33 -1.24 -7.51 3.17
C GLN A 33 -0.49 -6.71 4.24
N GLN A 34 -1.02 -5.57 4.66
CA GLN A 34 -0.44 -4.82 5.77
C GLN A 34 -0.52 -5.64 7.06
N ALA A 35 0.42 -5.38 7.98
CA ALA A 35 0.51 -6.12 9.25
C ALA A 35 -0.69 -5.90 10.18
N ILE A 36 -1.48 -4.85 9.94
CA ILE A 36 -2.72 -4.58 10.65
C ILE A 36 -3.86 -5.18 9.84
N ASP A 37 -4.80 -5.86 10.51
CA ASP A 37 -6.02 -6.35 9.86
C ASP A 37 -6.82 -5.17 9.30
N VAL A 38 -6.79 -5.00 7.97
CA VAL A 38 -7.53 -3.94 7.27
C VAL A 38 -8.65 -4.56 6.44
N ILE A 39 -9.86 -4.02 6.61
CA ILE A 39 -11.02 -4.33 5.74
C ILE A 39 -11.30 -3.10 4.86
N PRO A 40 -10.84 -3.08 3.59
CA PRO A 40 -11.03 -1.92 2.72
C PRO A 40 -12.49 -1.73 2.32
N ILE A 41 -12.99 -0.50 2.44
CA ILE A 41 -14.29 -0.10 1.90
C ILE A 41 -14.11 0.31 0.45
N VAL A 42 -14.64 -0.49 -0.49
CA VAL A 42 -14.46 -0.27 -1.93
C VAL A 42 -15.75 0.25 -2.57
N GLY A 43 -15.69 1.44 -3.16
CA GLY A 43 -16.77 1.99 -3.98
C GLY A 43 -16.67 1.56 -5.43
N SER A 44 -17.79 1.24 -6.08
CA SER A 44 -17.84 0.91 -7.52
C SER A 44 -19.19 1.32 -8.11
N ARG A 45 -19.19 1.88 -9.33
CA ARG A 45 -20.42 2.31 -10.02
C ARG A 45 -21.01 1.23 -10.91
N LYS A 46 -20.23 0.20 -11.24
CA LYS A 46 -20.62 -0.92 -12.09
C LYS A 46 -20.21 -2.22 -11.40
N VAL A 47 -21.03 -3.27 -11.56
CA VAL A 47 -20.73 -4.61 -11.01
C VAL A 47 -19.40 -5.15 -11.55
N SER A 48 -19.08 -4.89 -12.82
CA SER A 48 -17.80 -5.30 -13.40
C SER A 48 -16.58 -4.68 -12.72
N GLN A 49 -16.67 -3.44 -12.23
CA GLN A 49 -15.60 -2.80 -11.46
C GLN A 49 -15.44 -3.44 -10.09
N LEU A 50 -16.55 -3.78 -9.43
CA LEU A 50 -16.53 -4.49 -8.16
C LEU A 50 -15.87 -5.86 -8.33
N GLN A 51 -16.28 -6.64 -9.33
CA GLN A 51 -15.68 -7.94 -9.66
C GLN A 51 -14.18 -7.82 -9.94
N GLN A 52 -13.78 -6.82 -10.74
CA GLN A 52 -12.37 -6.55 -11.02
C GLN A 52 -11.60 -6.22 -9.74
N ASN A 53 -12.16 -5.43 -8.82
CA ASN A 53 -11.51 -5.11 -7.56
C ASN A 53 -11.40 -6.32 -6.63
N LEU A 54 -12.44 -7.15 -6.54
CA LEU A 54 -12.46 -8.35 -5.69
C LEU A 54 -11.44 -9.40 -6.12
N ALA A 55 -11.10 -9.49 -7.41
CA ALA A 55 -10.04 -10.37 -7.89
C ALA A 55 -8.63 -10.02 -7.35
N CYS A 56 -8.49 -8.93 -6.56
CA CYS A 56 -7.26 -8.66 -5.82
C CYS A 56 -6.90 -9.76 -4.81
N VAL A 57 -7.87 -10.55 -4.34
CA VAL A 57 -7.65 -11.63 -3.36
C VAL A 57 -7.06 -12.91 -3.96
N GLU A 58 -7.00 -12.99 -5.29
CA GLU A 58 -6.59 -14.20 -6.02
C GLU A 58 -5.07 -14.32 -6.20
N PHE A 59 -4.31 -13.33 -5.72
CA PHE A 59 -2.85 -13.33 -5.79
C PHE A 59 -2.25 -12.64 -4.57
N GLU A 60 -0.95 -12.76 -4.40
CA GLU A 60 -0.18 -12.04 -3.40
C GLU A 60 0.93 -11.24 -4.09
N LEU A 61 1.25 -10.07 -3.57
CA LEU A 61 2.44 -9.32 -3.95
C LEU A 61 3.66 -9.99 -3.31
N THR A 62 4.79 -9.98 -4.01
CA THR A 62 6.03 -10.50 -3.42
C THR A 62 6.52 -9.57 -2.31
N ALA A 63 7.41 -10.07 -1.45
CA ALA A 63 8.03 -9.26 -0.41
C ALA A 63 8.73 -8.02 -0.99
N GLU A 64 9.39 -8.16 -2.14
CA GLU A 64 10.05 -7.04 -2.82
C GLU A 64 9.04 -6.01 -3.35
N GLN A 65 7.91 -6.46 -3.89
CA GLN A 65 6.84 -5.58 -4.37
C GLN A 65 6.17 -4.82 -3.23
N MET A 66 5.90 -5.52 -2.11
CA MET A 66 5.40 -4.91 -0.89
C MET A 66 6.37 -3.84 -0.37
N GLN A 67 7.66 -4.16 -0.26
CA GLN A 67 8.68 -3.23 0.21
C GLN A 67 8.78 -1.97 -0.67
N ARG A 68 8.68 -2.11 -2.00
CA ARG A 68 8.69 -0.97 -2.93
C ARG A 68 7.51 -0.04 -2.69
N LEU A 69 6.31 -0.60 -2.51
CA LEU A 69 5.09 0.16 -2.24
C LEU A 69 5.12 0.82 -0.86
N ASP A 70 5.59 0.12 0.17
CA ASP A 70 5.77 0.67 1.52
C ASP A 70 6.75 1.85 1.49
N ALA A 71 7.90 1.69 0.82
CA ALA A 71 8.93 2.73 0.76
C ALA A 71 8.46 3.99 0.04
N VAL A 72 7.80 3.87 -1.12
CA VAL A 72 7.34 5.04 -1.88
C VAL A 72 6.15 5.74 -1.20
N SER A 73 5.36 4.98 -0.43
CA SER A 73 4.15 5.47 0.25
C SER A 73 4.37 5.88 1.70
N ALA A 74 5.59 5.70 2.23
CA ALA A 74 5.94 6.03 3.60
C ALA A 74 5.59 7.48 3.94
N ILE A 75 5.05 7.68 5.15
CA ILE A 75 4.75 8.99 5.72
C ILE A 75 5.79 9.33 6.78
N GLU A 76 6.11 10.62 6.88
CA GLU A 76 6.81 11.15 8.06
C GLU A 76 5.78 11.23 9.20
N LEU A 77 6.00 10.43 10.24
CA LEU A 77 5.09 10.39 11.40
C LEU A 77 5.29 11.60 12.32
N GLY A 78 6.48 12.20 12.31
CA GLY A 78 6.81 13.38 13.10
C GLY A 78 6.85 13.09 14.60
N PHE A 79 6.84 14.15 15.39
CA PHE A 79 6.73 14.06 16.84
C PHE A 79 5.30 13.66 17.27
N PRO A 80 5.10 12.78 18.29
CA PRO A 80 6.11 12.14 19.13
C PRO A 80 6.61 10.79 18.59
N HIS A 81 6.11 10.31 17.45
CA HIS A 81 6.46 8.98 16.92
C HIS A 81 7.96 8.82 16.66
N ASP A 82 8.60 9.84 16.10
CA ASP A 82 10.04 9.82 15.83
C ASP A 82 10.86 9.85 17.14
N PHE A 83 10.38 10.58 18.15
CA PHE A 83 10.99 10.63 19.48
C PHE A 83 10.88 9.26 20.18
N LEU A 84 9.71 8.62 20.14
CA LEU A 84 9.50 7.31 20.77
C LEU A 84 10.27 6.17 20.07
N LYS A 85 10.54 6.30 18.77
CA LYS A 85 11.40 5.36 18.03
C LYS A 85 12.90 5.61 18.22
N SER A 86 13.28 6.74 18.80
CA SER A 86 14.69 7.08 19.03
C SER A 86 15.29 6.26 20.18
N SER A 87 16.60 6.00 20.11
CA SER A 87 17.33 5.31 21.17
C SER A 87 17.25 6.02 22.52
N ILE A 88 17.07 7.35 22.50
CA ILE A 88 16.92 8.17 23.72
C ILE A 88 15.75 7.71 24.58
N PHE A 89 14.66 7.17 24.02
CA PHE A 89 13.53 6.68 24.83
C PHE A 89 13.67 5.19 25.20
N GLN A 90 14.27 4.37 24.33
CA GLN A 90 14.44 2.93 24.58
C GLN A 90 15.38 2.61 25.74
N ASP A 91 16.32 3.51 26.05
CA ASP A 91 17.27 3.33 27.16
C ASP A 91 16.64 3.63 28.56
N PHE A 92 15.44 4.23 28.63
CA PHE A 92 14.74 4.54 29.89
C PHE A 92 13.52 3.66 30.19
N ALA A 93 13.17 2.72 29.31
CA ALA A 93 12.05 1.78 29.47
C ALA A 93 12.57 0.38 29.82
#